data_AF-A0A816KE82-F1
#
_entry.id   AF-A0A816KE82-F1
#
_cell.length_a   1.000
_cell.length_b   1.000
_cell.length_c   1.000
_cell.angle_alpha   90.00
_cell.angle_beta   90.00
_cell.angle_gamma   90.00
#
_symmetry.space_group_name_H-M   'P 1'
#
loop_
_entity.id
_entity.type
_entity.pdbx_description
1 polymer ?
#
loop_
_entity_poly.entity_id
_entity_poly.type
_entity_poly.pdbx_seq_one_letter_code
_entity_poly.pdbx_strand_id
1 'polypeptide(L)'
;MEPIFFLAFSMFGFVLQLGSLVTEKELKLRQAMTMMGVFDTAYWLSWLTWEGLLTFVSSLFLVLFGMMFQFDFFLKNSFFVVFLLFLFFQFNMISLAFVLSSFISKSSSATTVGFLVFLIGFITQIVSATGFPYSNAYPASRRAIWSLFPPNTFSAGLKLLLDATSTPASSGISWSERAVCEGGMSTCVLSIDIIYQWQVGTFLFWFVLAIYFDNIIPNASGVKKPIFYYLTPGYWTGKGGNKVEGIVSS
;
A
#
# COMPACT_ATOMS: atom_id res chain seq x y z
N MET A 1 22.02 6.83 7.44
CA MET A 1 21.25 5.57 7.41
C MET A 1 20.89 5.31 5.95
N GLU A 2 21.23 4.12 5.44
CA GLU A 2 20.98 3.79 4.03
C GLU A 2 19.46 3.70 3.74
N PRO A 3 18.98 4.15 2.56
CA PRO A 3 17.57 4.09 2.15
C PRO A 3 16.93 2.69 2.25
N ILE A 4 17.75 1.64 2.18
CA ILE A 4 17.33 0.25 2.26
C ILE A 4 16.72 -0.12 3.62
N PHE A 5 17.24 0.46 4.72
CA PHE A 5 16.77 0.13 6.07
C PHE A 5 15.32 0.59 6.27
N PHE A 6 14.99 1.79 5.75
CA PHE A 6 13.63 2.32 5.80
C PHE A 6 12.66 1.48 4.97
N LEU A 7 13.09 0.98 3.81
CA LEU A 7 12.30 0.07 2.99
C LEU A 7 12.06 -1.26 3.72
N ALA A 8 13.11 -1.88 4.24
CA ALA A 8 13.02 -3.17 4.93
C ALA A 8 12.10 -3.13 6.15
N PHE A 9 12.24 -2.11 7.00
CA PHE A 9 11.37 -1.94 8.16
C PHE A 9 9.91 -1.78 7.74
N SER A 10 9.65 -0.91 6.75
CA SER A 10 8.29 -0.59 6.32
C SER A 10 7.62 -1.76 5.57
N MET A 11 8.39 -2.65 4.96
CA MET A 11 7.89 -3.85 4.28
C MET A 11 7.67 -5.04 5.21
N PHE A 12 8.24 -5.05 6.42
CA PHE A 12 8.03 -6.14 7.36
C PHE A 12 6.55 -6.30 7.74
N GLY A 13 5.85 -5.17 7.99
CA GLY A 13 4.41 -5.18 8.26
C GLY A 13 3.60 -5.79 7.11
N PHE A 14 3.96 -5.47 5.87
CA PHE A 14 3.34 -6.05 4.67
C PHE A 14 3.48 -7.58 4.59
N VAL A 15 4.67 -8.13 4.87
CA VAL A 15 4.90 -9.58 4.81
C VAL A 15 4.04 -10.32 5.84
N LEU A 16 3.98 -9.80 7.07
CA LEU A 16 3.15 -10.37 8.14
C LEU A 16 1.66 -10.31 7.79
N GLN A 17 1.22 -9.19 7.24
CA GLN A 17 -0.17 -8.98 6.86
C GLN A 17 -0.60 -9.84 5.67
N LEU A 18 0.27 -10.00 4.66
CA LEU A 18 0.02 -10.93 3.58
C LEU A 18 -0.11 -12.36 4.11
N GLY A 19 0.74 -12.74 5.08
CA GLY A 19 0.65 -14.01 5.79
C GLY A 19 -0.69 -14.18 6.51
N SER A 20 -1.11 -13.20 7.32
CA SER A 20 -2.36 -13.28 8.08
C SER A 20 -3.59 -13.38 7.16
N LEU A 21 -3.64 -12.59 6.08
CA LEU A 21 -4.69 -12.65 5.07
C LEU A 21 -4.81 -14.03 4.43
N VAL A 22 -3.68 -14.61 4.04
CA VAL A 22 -3.67 -15.93 3.41
C VAL A 22 -3.99 -17.03 4.42
N THR A 23 -3.55 -16.91 5.68
CA THR A 23 -3.94 -17.84 6.75
C THR A 23 -5.44 -17.79 7.01
N GLU A 24 -6.03 -16.60 7.07
CA GLU A 24 -7.48 -16.44 7.25
C GLU A 24 -8.26 -17.09 6.10
N LYS A 25 -7.79 -16.88 4.86
CA LYS A 25 -8.33 -17.52 3.65
C LYS A 25 -8.16 -19.04 3.65
N GLU A 26 -6.98 -19.54 4.03
CA GLU A 26 -6.66 -20.97 4.10
C GLU A 26 -7.57 -21.68 5.11
N LEU A 27 -7.82 -21.06 6.26
CA LEU A 27 -8.73 -21.54 7.30
C LEU A 27 -10.21 -21.29 6.98
N LYS A 28 -10.52 -20.61 5.86
CA LYS A 28 -11.88 -20.25 5.42
C LYS A 28 -12.67 -19.46 6.49
N LEU A 29 -11.99 -18.68 7.32
CA LEU A 29 -12.63 -17.97 8.43
C LEU A 29 -13.65 -16.94 7.93
N ARG A 30 -13.36 -16.23 6.85
CA ARG A 30 -14.33 -15.33 6.21
C ARG A 30 -15.61 -16.05 5.77
N GLN A 31 -15.49 -17.25 5.19
CA GLN A 31 -16.65 -18.05 4.81
C GLN A 31 -17.46 -18.48 6.04
N ALA A 32 -16.79 -18.87 7.13
CA ALA A 32 -17.44 -19.20 8.39
C ALA A 32 -18.21 -17.99 8.95
N MET A 33 -17.63 -16.79 8.92
CA MET A 33 -18.30 -15.55 9.34
C MET A 33 -19.54 -15.25 8.48
N THR A 34 -19.44 -15.39 7.16
CA THR A 34 -20.59 -15.19 6.25
C THR A 34 -21.71 -16.21 6.52
N MET A 35 -21.37 -17.48 6.79
CA MET A 35 -22.37 -18.50 7.17
C MET A 35 -23.08 -18.18 8.50
N MET A 36 -22.41 -17.47 9.41
CA MET A 36 -23.01 -16.97 10.65
C MET A 36 -23.81 -15.67 10.46
N GLY A 37 -23.94 -15.16 9.23
CA GLY A 37 -24.74 -13.97 8.90
C GLY A 37 -23.97 -12.64 8.91
N VAL A 38 -22.64 -12.66 8.97
CA VAL A 38 -21.82 -11.44 8.88
C VAL A 38 -21.80 -10.92 7.44
N PHE A 39 -22.08 -9.63 7.27
CA PHE A 39 -22.04 -8.96 5.96
C PHE A 39 -20.60 -8.79 5.45
N ASP A 40 -20.41 -8.93 4.12
CA ASP A 40 -19.12 -8.67 3.46
C ASP A 40 -18.58 -7.26 3.76
N THR A 41 -19.45 -6.27 3.94
CA THR A 41 -19.07 -4.90 4.31
C THR A 41 -18.50 -4.78 5.71
N ALA A 42 -19.06 -5.52 6.67
CA ALA A 42 -18.57 -5.53 8.04
C ALA A 42 -17.15 -6.07 8.08
N TYR A 43 -16.85 -7.09 7.25
CA TYR A 43 -15.51 -7.63 7.08
C TYR A 43 -14.51 -6.58 6.53
N TRP A 44 -14.85 -5.92 5.42
CA TRP A 44 -13.97 -4.90 4.84
C TRP A 44 -13.74 -3.72 5.79
N LEU A 45 -14.79 -3.26 6.49
CA LEU A 45 -14.68 -2.16 7.45
C LEU A 45 -13.86 -2.55 8.69
N SER A 46 -14.08 -3.75 9.24
CA SER A 46 -13.28 -4.22 10.38
C SER A 46 -11.81 -4.31 10.03
N TRP A 47 -11.51 -4.81 8.83
CA TRP A 47 -10.15 -4.97 8.38
C TRP A 47 -9.48 -3.62 8.09
N LEU A 48 -10.15 -2.73 7.35
CA LEU A 48 -9.67 -1.36 7.11
C LEU A 48 -9.40 -0.61 8.41
N THR A 49 -10.27 -0.77 9.41
CA THR A 49 -10.13 -0.13 10.72
C THR A 49 -8.95 -0.69 11.50
N TRP A 50 -8.86 -2.02 11.59
CA TRP A 50 -7.81 -2.69 12.37
C TRP A 50 -6.42 -2.43 11.77
N GLU A 51 -6.27 -2.68 10.48
CA GLU A 51 -4.99 -2.52 9.79
C GLU A 51 -4.62 -1.05 9.60
N GLY A 52 -5.62 -0.19 9.38
CA GLY A 52 -5.40 1.26 9.35
C GLY A 52 -4.90 1.80 10.68
N LEU A 53 -5.43 1.30 11.81
CA LEU A 53 -4.95 1.67 13.14
C LEU A 53 -3.53 1.15 13.40
N LEU A 54 -3.23 -0.10 13.04
CA LEU A 54 -1.88 -0.66 13.17
C LEU A 54 -0.86 0.11 12.33
N THR A 55 -1.19 0.46 11.09
CA THR A 55 -0.33 1.28 10.22
C THR A 55 -0.15 2.70 10.74
N PHE A 56 -1.20 3.31 11.27
CA PHE A 56 -1.10 4.62 11.90
C PHE A 56 -0.15 4.60 13.11
N VAL A 57 -0.31 3.65 14.02
CA VAL A 57 0.55 3.50 15.19
C VAL A 57 1.99 3.15 14.79
N SER A 58 2.16 2.23 13.83
CA SER A 58 3.47 1.80 13.33
C SER A 58 4.26 2.95 12.71
N SER A 59 3.64 3.70 11.79
CA SER A 59 4.28 4.87 11.16
C SER A 59 4.58 5.99 12.17
N LEU A 60 3.69 6.21 13.14
CA LEU A 60 3.91 7.19 14.21
C LEU A 60 5.13 6.80 15.06
N PHE A 61 5.19 5.55 15.52
CA PHE A 61 6.32 5.06 16.33
C PHE A 61 7.64 5.06 15.56
N LEU A 62 7.63 4.72 14.27
CA LEU A 62 8.84 4.81 13.45
C LEU A 62 9.42 6.23 13.46
N VAL A 63 8.59 7.25 13.27
CA VAL A 63 9.06 8.64 13.23
C VAL A 63 9.46 9.12 14.64
N LEU A 64 8.68 8.80 15.68
CA LEU A 64 8.99 9.16 17.06
C LEU A 64 10.30 8.54 17.54
N PHE A 65 10.51 7.24 17.31
CA PHE A 65 11.78 6.59 17.64
C PHE A 65 12.92 7.11 16.78
N GLY A 66 12.68 7.39 15.50
CA GLY A 66 13.68 8.02 14.63
C GLY A 66 14.18 9.36 15.17
N MET A 67 13.29 10.20 15.70
CA MET A 67 13.65 11.45 16.38
C MET A 67 14.31 11.22 17.75
N MET A 68 13.86 10.24 18.52
CA MET A 68 14.45 9.89 19.83
C MET A 68 15.90 9.43 19.70
N PHE A 69 16.22 8.67 18.65
CA PHE A 69 17.60 8.25 18.33
C PHE A 69 18.43 9.33 17.64
N GLN A 70 17.89 10.55 17.50
CA GLN A 70 18.59 11.72 16.95
C GLN A 70 19.13 11.51 15.54
N PHE A 71 18.40 10.79 14.69
CA PHE A 71 18.79 10.66 13.29
C PHE A 71 18.49 11.94 12.50
N ASP A 72 19.51 12.49 11.84
CA ASP A 72 19.41 13.74 11.06
C ASP A 72 18.25 13.74 10.06
N PHE A 73 17.96 12.58 9.44
CA PHE A 73 16.84 12.43 8.51
C PHE A 73 15.48 12.83 9.13
N PHE A 74 15.25 12.46 10.40
CA PHE A 74 13.99 12.75 11.10
C PHE A 74 14.02 14.11 11.82
N LEU A 75 15.21 14.60 12.19
CA LEU A 75 15.35 15.88 12.89
C LEU A 75 15.31 17.08 11.95
N LYS A 76 15.93 16.98 10.78
CA LYS A 76 16.01 18.09 9.80
C LYS A 76 14.74 18.22 8.97
N ASN A 77 14.07 17.11 8.65
CA ASN A 77 12.81 17.16 7.88
C ASN A 77 11.61 17.43 8.81
N SER A 78 10.56 18.04 8.28
CA SER A 78 9.32 18.22 9.05
C SER A 78 8.71 16.87 9.43
N PHE A 79 8.37 16.73 10.71
CA PHE A 79 7.72 15.54 11.27
C PHE A 79 6.55 15.06 10.40
N PHE A 80 5.66 15.98 10.01
CA PHE A 80 4.45 15.64 9.28
C PHE A 80 4.74 15.15 7.85
N VAL A 81 5.79 15.67 7.22
CA VAL A 81 6.22 15.26 5.88
C VAL A 81 6.72 13.80 5.91
N VAL A 82 7.60 13.50 6.87
CA VAL A 82 8.13 12.14 7.02
C VAL A 82 7.01 11.18 7.42
N PHE A 83 6.20 11.54 8.41
CA PHE A 83 5.07 10.74 8.88
C PHE A 83 4.11 10.34 7.76
N LEU A 84 3.64 11.29 6.94
CA LEU A 84 2.73 10.99 5.83
C LEU A 84 3.37 10.11 4.75
N LEU A 85 4.67 10.26 4.49
CA LEU A 85 5.35 9.41 3.51
C LEU A 85 5.32 7.94 3.93
N PHE A 86 5.64 7.64 5.18
CA PHE A 86 5.59 6.28 5.72
C PHE A 86 4.15 5.77 5.85
N LEU A 87 3.22 6.61 6.33
CA LEU A 87 1.82 6.25 6.49
C LEU A 87 1.19 5.84 5.15
N PHE A 88 1.30 6.68 4.13
CA PHE A 88 0.71 6.38 2.82
C PHE A 88 1.39 5.20 2.13
N PHE A 89 2.71 5.04 2.29
CA PHE A 89 3.39 3.86 1.77
C PHE A 89 2.85 2.57 2.39
N GLN A 90 2.70 2.53 3.72
CA GLN A 90 2.17 1.35 4.40
C GLN A 90 0.73 1.06 3.96
N PHE A 91 -0.17 2.05 3.90
CA PHE A 91 -1.52 1.86 3.35
C PHE A 91 -1.53 1.31 1.93
N ASN A 92 -0.62 1.79 1.08
CA ASN A 92 -0.51 1.30 -0.28
C ASN A 92 -0.09 -0.17 -0.34
N MET A 93 0.91 -0.55 0.47
CA MET A 93 1.34 -1.95 0.60
C MET A 93 0.23 -2.85 1.15
N ILE A 94 -0.59 -2.35 2.07
CA ILE A 94 -1.78 -3.06 2.58
C ILE A 94 -2.72 -3.46 1.45
N SER A 95 -3.04 -2.51 0.56
CA SER A 95 -3.91 -2.79 -0.59
C SER A 95 -3.30 -3.77 -1.57
N LEU A 96 -1.98 -3.68 -1.79
CA LEU A 96 -1.24 -4.66 -2.58
C LEU A 96 -1.29 -6.06 -1.94
N ALA A 97 -1.24 -6.16 -0.60
CA ALA A 97 -1.34 -7.43 0.11
C ALA A 97 -2.67 -8.14 -0.13
N PHE A 98 -3.78 -7.41 -0.15
CA PHE A 98 -5.09 -7.96 -0.50
C PHE A 98 -5.18 -8.48 -1.93
N VAL A 99 -4.60 -7.74 -2.89
CA VAL A 99 -4.54 -8.21 -4.28
C VAL A 99 -3.76 -9.52 -4.36
N LEU A 100 -2.58 -9.58 -3.72
CA LEU A 100 -1.75 -10.77 -3.75
C LEU A 100 -2.39 -11.95 -3.00
N SER A 101 -3.05 -11.71 -1.87
CA SER A 101 -3.74 -12.77 -1.11
C SER A 101 -4.87 -13.43 -1.91
N SER A 102 -5.43 -12.74 -2.90
CA SER A 102 -6.43 -13.29 -3.80
C SER A 102 -5.86 -14.42 -4.68
N PHE A 103 -4.58 -14.35 -5.06
CA PHE A 103 -3.90 -15.35 -5.89
C PHE A 103 -3.20 -16.46 -5.09
N ILE A 104 -2.99 -16.27 -3.79
CA ILE A 104 -2.27 -17.20 -2.93
C ILE A 104 -3.28 -18.04 -2.14
N SER A 105 -3.03 -19.35 -2.06
CA SER A 105 -3.91 -20.30 -1.34
C SER A 105 -3.29 -20.91 -0.09
N LYS A 106 -1.97 -20.77 0.07
CA LYS A 106 -1.19 -21.38 1.16
C LYS A 106 -0.40 -20.33 1.92
N SER A 107 -0.54 -20.31 3.23
CA SER A 107 0.14 -19.37 4.13
C SER A 107 1.67 -19.48 4.03
N SER A 108 2.21 -20.69 3.87
CA SER A 108 3.65 -20.89 3.65
C SER A 108 4.17 -20.19 2.38
N SER A 109 3.37 -20.15 1.31
CA SER A 109 3.71 -19.43 0.07
C SER A 109 3.58 -17.92 0.22
N ALA A 110 2.69 -17.44 1.10
CA ALA A 110 2.46 -16.01 1.32
C ALA A 110 3.72 -15.30 1.79
N THR A 111 4.42 -15.88 2.76
CA THR A 111 5.69 -15.35 3.27
C THR A 111 6.75 -15.30 2.17
N THR A 112 6.89 -16.36 1.36
CA THR A 112 7.82 -16.39 0.22
C THR A 112 7.50 -15.29 -0.79
N VAL A 113 6.23 -15.11 -1.16
CA VAL A 113 5.81 -14.03 -2.08
C VAL A 113 6.10 -12.67 -1.47
N GLY A 114 5.83 -12.46 -0.18
CA GLY A 114 6.16 -11.23 0.52
C GLY A 114 7.65 -10.88 0.42
N PHE A 115 8.53 -11.86 0.65
CA PHE A 115 9.97 -11.69 0.49
C PHE A 115 10.39 -11.45 -0.97
N LEU A 116 9.75 -12.10 -1.95
CA LEU A 116 10.01 -11.83 -3.37
C LEU A 116 9.64 -10.38 -3.73
N VAL A 117 8.51 -9.88 -3.25
CA VAL A 117 8.10 -8.47 -3.45
C VAL A 117 9.10 -7.52 -2.79
N PHE A 118 9.62 -7.86 -1.60
CA PHE A 118 10.71 -7.12 -0.95
C PHE A 118 12.00 -7.11 -1.80
N LEU A 119 12.42 -8.25 -2.33
CA LEU A 119 13.60 -8.33 -3.20
C LEU A 119 13.44 -7.51 -4.48
N ILE A 120 12.26 -7.55 -5.11
CA ILE A 120 11.93 -6.70 -6.26
C ILE A 120 11.97 -5.22 -5.86
N GLY A 121 11.39 -4.87 -4.72
CA GLY A 121 11.46 -3.52 -4.12
C GLY A 121 12.90 -3.05 -3.92
N PHE A 122 13.76 -3.91 -3.40
CA PHE A 122 15.17 -3.62 -3.20
C PHE A 122 15.93 -3.39 -4.51
N ILE A 123 15.77 -4.26 -5.50
CA ILE A 123 16.42 -4.11 -6.81
C ILE A 123 15.95 -2.82 -7.48
N THR A 124 14.65 -2.55 -7.48
CA THR A 124 14.07 -1.36 -8.10
C THR A 124 14.45 -0.07 -7.38
N GLN A 125 14.69 -0.11 -6.06
CA GLN A 125 15.27 1.00 -5.30
C GLN A 125 16.69 1.32 -5.77
N ILE A 126 17.56 0.31 -5.97
CA ILE A 126 18.92 0.52 -6.51
C ILE A 126 18.86 1.13 -7.91
N VAL A 127 17.98 0.61 -8.78
CA VAL A 127 17.78 1.17 -10.12
C VAL A 127 17.32 2.62 -10.03
N SER A 128 16.40 2.93 -9.12
CA SER A 128 15.89 4.29 -8.93
C SER A 128 16.93 5.25 -8.37
N ALA A 129 17.90 4.76 -7.59
CA ALA A 129 19.01 5.56 -7.08
C ALA A 129 19.86 6.14 -8.22
N THR A 130 20.00 5.42 -9.35
CA THR A 130 20.75 5.86 -10.54
C THR A 130 20.04 6.93 -11.38
N GLY A 131 18.82 7.34 -11.01
CA GLY A 131 18.05 8.39 -11.71
C GLY A 131 17.05 7.89 -12.76
N PHE A 132 16.92 6.58 -12.92
CA PHE A 132 15.87 5.94 -13.72
C PHE A 132 14.56 5.80 -12.90
N PRO A 133 13.35 5.94 -13.47
CA PRO A 133 12.96 6.67 -14.68
C PRO A 133 12.54 8.12 -14.37
N TYR A 134 12.77 8.62 -13.15
CA TYR A 134 12.31 9.94 -12.69
C TYR A 134 13.12 11.13 -13.24
N SER A 135 13.98 10.91 -14.24
CA SER A 135 14.65 11.99 -14.97
C SER A 135 13.84 12.46 -16.18
N ASN A 136 14.06 13.71 -16.59
CA ASN A 136 13.43 14.34 -17.77
C ASN A 136 13.63 13.55 -19.09
N ALA A 137 14.62 12.65 -19.14
CA ALA A 137 14.92 11.83 -20.32
C ALA A 137 13.86 10.75 -20.63
N TYR A 138 13.02 10.37 -19.66
CA TYR A 138 12.04 9.29 -19.84
C TYR A 138 10.62 9.81 -20.06
N PRO A 139 9.82 9.13 -20.90
CA PRO A 139 8.42 9.52 -21.15
C PRO A 139 7.55 9.32 -19.90
N ALA A 140 6.50 10.14 -19.77
CA ALA A 140 5.57 10.11 -18.64
C ALA A 140 4.91 8.74 -18.44
N SER A 141 4.63 7.99 -19.52
CA SER A 141 4.06 6.64 -19.45
C SER A 141 4.98 5.65 -18.72
N ARG A 142 6.29 5.71 -18.98
CA ARG A 142 7.27 4.84 -18.31
C ARG A 142 7.37 5.17 -16.82
N ARG A 143 7.33 6.45 -16.47
CA ARG A 143 7.28 6.89 -15.07
C ARG A 143 6.02 6.40 -14.38
N ALA A 144 4.86 6.52 -15.02
CA ALA A 144 3.58 6.07 -14.49
C ALA A 144 3.56 4.56 -14.21
N ILE A 145 4.03 3.73 -15.16
CA ILE A 145 4.12 2.28 -14.98
C ILE A 145 5.07 1.93 -13.83
N TRP A 146 6.21 2.62 -13.74
CA TRP A 146 7.16 2.41 -12.65
C TRP A 146 6.58 2.83 -11.29
N SER A 147 5.85 3.95 -11.25
CA SER A 147 5.19 4.47 -10.05
C SER A 147 4.03 3.60 -9.55
N LEU A 148 3.48 2.71 -10.39
CA LEU A 148 2.40 1.81 -9.99
C LEU A 148 2.84 0.84 -8.88
N PHE A 149 4.14 0.52 -8.84
CA PHE A 149 4.72 -0.31 -7.79
C PHE A 149 5.08 0.54 -6.55
N PRO A 150 4.39 0.38 -5.41
CA PRO A 150 4.52 1.29 -4.26
C PRO A 150 5.94 1.49 -3.71
N PRO A 151 6.82 0.47 -3.68
CA PRO A 151 8.21 0.66 -3.25
C PRO A 151 8.99 1.68 -4.08
N ASN A 152 8.64 1.87 -5.36
CA ASN A 152 9.34 2.80 -6.26
C ASN A 152 9.06 4.26 -5.92
N THR A 153 7.80 4.61 -5.70
CA THR A 153 7.39 5.97 -5.33
C THR A 153 7.88 6.32 -3.94
N PHE A 154 7.81 5.37 -3.00
CA PHE A 154 8.37 5.52 -1.66
C PHE A 154 9.89 5.74 -1.68
N SER A 155 10.64 4.94 -2.43
CA SER A 155 12.09 5.09 -2.57
C SER A 155 12.47 6.45 -3.16
N ALA A 156 11.69 6.96 -4.10
CA ALA A 156 11.94 8.27 -4.69
C ALA A 156 11.66 9.41 -3.68
N GLY A 157 10.63 9.29 -2.84
CA GLY A 157 10.39 10.23 -1.74
C GLY A 157 11.46 10.19 -0.65
N LEU A 158 11.93 9.00 -0.28
CA LEU A 158 13.08 8.85 0.62
C LEU A 158 14.32 9.53 0.05
N LYS A 159 14.59 9.33 -1.24
CA LYS A 159 15.74 9.96 -1.91
C LYS A 159 15.67 11.50 -1.82
N LEU A 160 14.53 12.11 -2.14
CA LEU A 160 14.36 13.57 -2.03
C LEU A 160 14.59 14.09 -0.60
N LEU A 161 14.07 13.40 0.42
CA LEU A 161 14.25 13.79 1.82
C LEU A 161 15.69 13.55 2.32
N LEU A 162 16.37 12.54 1.80
CA LEU A 162 17.77 12.26 2.11
C LEU A 162 18.71 13.25 1.43
N ASP A 163 18.48 13.55 0.15
CA ASP A 163 19.27 14.53 -0.60
C ASP A 163 19.14 15.92 0.05
N ALA A 164 17.93 16.29 0.50
CA ALA A 164 17.71 17.54 1.23
C ALA A 164 18.38 17.62 2.62
N THR A 165 18.82 16.50 3.19
CA THR A 165 19.49 16.45 4.51
C THR A 165 20.98 16.16 4.42
N SER A 166 21.46 15.76 3.23
CA SER A 166 22.85 15.40 2.94
C SER A 166 23.83 16.57 3.07
N THR A 167 23.38 17.80 2.79
CA THR A 167 24.22 19.00 2.93
C THR A 167 24.13 19.57 4.35
N PRO A 168 25.26 19.91 5.01
CA PRO A 168 25.25 20.47 6.36
C PRO A 168 24.51 21.82 6.50
N ALA A 169 24.39 22.58 5.41
CA ALA A 169 23.80 23.91 5.38
C ALA A 169 22.29 23.92 5.07
N SER A 170 21.68 22.80 4.68
CA SER A 170 20.25 22.73 4.32
C SER A 170 19.36 22.38 5.52
N SER A 171 18.25 23.09 5.65
CA SER A 171 17.26 22.92 6.73
C SER A 171 16.22 21.81 6.47
N GLY A 172 16.56 20.77 5.67
CA GLY A 172 15.63 19.71 5.27
C GLY A 172 14.41 20.24 4.49
N ILE A 173 13.38 19.40 4.31
CA ILE A 173 12.12 19.79 3.65
C ILE A 173 11.05 20.09 4.71
N SER A 174 10.54 21.33 4.71
CA SER A 174 9.40 21.74 5.53
C SER A 174 8.05 21.44 4.89
N TRP A 175 6.95 21.52 5.65
CA TRP A 175 5.60 21.28 5.12
C TRP A 175 5.22 22.25 4.00
N SER A 176 5.63 23.51 4.10
CA SER A 176 5.39 24.54 3.08
C SER A 176 6.19 24.30 1.80
N GLU A 177 7.37 23.70 1.91
CA GLU A 177 8.30 23.49 0.79
C GLU A 177 8.08 22.15 0.07
N ARG A 178 7.13 21.32 0.52
CA ARG A 178 6.89 19.97 -0.07
C ARG A 178 6.54 19.98 -1.56
N ALA A 179 5.99 21.10 -2.06
CA ALA A 179 5.61 21.28 -3.45
C ALA A 179 6.72 21.92 -4.30
N VAL A 180 7.80 22.40 -3.66
CA VAL A 180 8.91 23.08 -4.34
C VAL A 180 9.79 22.05 -5.04
N CYS A 181 10.18 22.37 -6.26
CA CYS A 181 11.10 21.55 -7.05
C CYS A 181 12.53 21.70 -6.58
N GLU A 182 13.27 20.60 -6.66
CA GLU A 182 14.73 20.63 -6.51
C GLU A 182 15.31 21.66 -7.51
N GLY A 183 16.09 22.63 -6.99
CA GLY A 183 16.68 23.71 -7.79
C GLY A 183 15.74 24.87 -8.15
N GLY A 184 14.53 24.96 -7.58
CA GLY A 184 13.65 26.13 -7.75
C GLY A 184 13.01 26.29 -9.13
N MET A 185 13.02 25.23 -9.95
CA MET A 185 12.38 25.23 -11.27
C MET A 185 10.85 25.23 -11.18
N SER A 186 10.18 25.82 -12.18
CA SER A 186 8.71 25.92 -12.23
C SER A 186 7.98 24.60 -12.56
N THR A 187 8.68 23.60 -13.09
CA THR A 187 8.11 22.29 -13.45
C THR A 187 8.95 21.14 -12.92
N CYS A 188 8.42 20.43 -11.93
CA CYS A 188 9.01 19.23 -11.35
C CYS A 188 8.67 17.98 -12.18
N VAL A 189 9.62 17.07 -12.31
CA VAL A 189 9.29 15.66 -12.62
C VAL A 189 8.75 14.94 -11.39
N LEU A 190 9.30 15.26 -10.21
CA LEU A 190 8.94 14.65 -8.94
C LEU A 190 9.08 15.66 -7.80
N SER A 191 8.07 15.74 -6.94
CA SER A 191 8.07 16.50 -5.68
C SER A 191 7.38 15.65 -4.61
N ILE A 192 7.55 16.01 -3.33
CA ILE A 192 6.91 15.28 -2.24
C ILE A 192 5.39 15.30 -2.37
N ASP A 193 4.81 16.42 -2.80
CA ASP A 193 3.36 16.52 -3.05
C ASP A 193 2.90 15.56 -4.17
N ILE A 194 3.62 15.52 -5.30
CA ILE A 194 3.34 14.59 -6.40
C ILE A 194 3.47 13.13 -5.93
N ILE A 195 4.45 12.82 -5.07
CA ILE A 195 4.61 11.48 -4.49
C ILE A 195 3.41 11.11 -3.62
N TYR A 196 2.90 12.01 -2.79
CA TYR A 196 1.69 11.74 -2.00
C TYR A 196 0.49 11.47 -2.90
N GLN A 197 0.30 12.26 -3.95
CA GLN A 197 -0.76 12.03 -4.93
C GLN A 197 -0.63 10.66 -5.59
N TRP A 198 0.59 10.26 -5.98
CA TRP A 198 0.85 8.92 -6.52
C TRP A 198 0.56 7.81 -5.51
N GLN A 199 1.00 7.95 -4.25
CA GLN A 199 0.76 6.94 -3.21
C GLN A 199 -0.73 6.77 -2.91
N VAL A 200 -1.47 7.87 -2.79
CA VAL A 200 -2.93 7.84 -2.58
C VAL A 200 -3.64 7.26 -3.81
N GLY A 201 -3.25 7.68 -5.01
CA GLY A 201 -3.84 7.19 -6.26
C GLY A 201 -3.61 5.69 -6.49
N THR A 202 -2.39 5.22 -6.21
CA THR A 202 -2.05 3.79 -6.32
C THR A 202 -2.68 2.96 -5.20
N PHE A 203 -2.78 3.49 -3.97
CA PHE A 203 -3.57 2.87 -2.91
C PHE A 203 -5.02 2.61 -3.35
N LEU A 204 -5.71 3.64 -3.87
CA LEU A 204 -7.08 3.50 -4.36
C LEU A 204 -7.17 2.50 -5.52
N PHE A 205 -6.22 2.54 -6.46
CA PHE A 205 -6.14 1.59 -7.56
C PHE A 205 -6.03 0.14 -7.07
N TRP A 206 -5.06 -0.15 -6.20
CA TRP A 206 -4.85 -1.49 -5.65
C TRP A 206 -6.02 -1.94 -4.78
N PHE A 207 -6.65 -1.03 -4.02
CA PHE A 207 -7.80 -1.35 -3.18
C PHE A 207 -9.04 -1.72 -4.01
N VAL A 208 -9.35 -0.94 -5.07
CA VAL A 208 -10.43 -1.29 -6.00
C VAL A 208 -10.13 -2.62 -6.69
N LEU A 209 -8.88 -2.85 -7.09
CA LEU A 209 -8.46 -4.09 -7.71
C LEU A 209 -8.56 -5.29 -6.75
N ALA A 210 -8.30 -5.08 -5.45
CA ALA A 210 -8.49 -6.09 -4.42
C ALA A 210 -9.96 -6.51 -4.32
N ILE A 211 -10.88 -5.55 -4.22
CA ILE A 211 -12.33 -5.82 -4.20
C ILE A 211 -12.76 -6.54 -5.48
N TYR A 212 -12.21 -6.14 -6.62
CA TYR A 212 -12.50 -6.76 -7.92
C TYR A 212 -12.07 -8.23 -7.95
N PHE A 213 -10.82 -8.54 -7.59
CA PHE A 213 -10.32 -9.91 -7.60
C PHE A 213 -10.94 -10.80 -6.54
N ASP A 214 -11.27 -10.27 -5.37
CA ASP A 214 -11.98 -10.99 -4.31
C ASP A 214 -13.37 -11.50 -4.75
N ASN A 215 -14.04 -10.76 -5.64
CA ASN A 215 -15.35 -11.16 -6.18
C ASN A 215 -15.26 -12.12 -7.38
N ILE A 216 -14.16 -12.08 -8.14
CA ILE A 216 -14.00 -12.82 -9.40
C ILE A 216 -13.29 -14.16 -9.22
N ILE A 217 -12.29 -14.20 -8.35
CA ILE A 217 -11.58 -15.43 -8.04
C ILE A 217 -12.48 -16.22 -7.08
N PRO A 218 -12.98 -17.39 -7.49
CA PRO A 218 -13.94 -18.13 -6.68
C PRO A 218 -13.30 -18.52 -5.35
N ASN A 219 -13.79 -17.92 -4.26
CA ASN A 219 -13.61 -18.49 -2.93
C ASN A 219 -14.25 -19.89 -2.90
N ALA A 220 -13.82 -20.75 -1.98
CA ALA A 220 -14.07 -22.20 -1.93
C ALA A 220 -15.56 -22.66 -2.05
N SER A 221 -16.51 -21.73 -2.06
CA SER A 221 -17.95 -21.94 -2.30
C SER A 221 -18.36 -21.94 -3.78
N GLY A 222 -17.46 -21.63 -4.75
CA GLY A 222 -17.68 -21.85 -6.18
C GLY A 222 -18.72 -20.94 -6.87
N VAL A 223 -19.36 -20.00 -6.16
CA VAL A 223 -20.34 -19.08 -6.75
C VAL A 223 -19.63 -17.85 -7.32
N LYS A 224 -19.60 -17.72 -8.65
CA LYS A 224 -19.16 -16.48 -9.33
C LYS A 224 -20.20 -15.38 -9.12
N LYS A 225 -19.84 -14.32 -8.38
CA LYS A 225 -20.65 -13.10 -8.30
C LYS A 225 -20.44 -12.27 -9.59
N PRO A 226 -21.45 -11.50 -10.05
CA PRO A 226 -21.32 -10.71 -11.27
C PRO A 226 -20.24 -9.62 -11.13
N ILE A 227 -19.60 -9.27 -12.26
CA ILE A 227 -18.39 -8.41 -12.34
C ILE A 227 -18.56 -7.05 -11.65
N PHE A 228 -19.78 -6.50 -11.62
CA PHE A 228 -20.11 -5.21 -10.98
C PHE A 228 -20.90 -5.35 -9.67
N TYR A 229 -20.87 -6.53 -9.02
CA TYR A 229 -21.62 -6.75 -7.79
C TYR A 229 -21.25 -5.76 -6.67
N TYR A 230 -19.98 -5.36 -6.59
CA TYR A 230 -19.51 -4.34 -5.64
C TYR A 230 -20.12 -2.95 -5.85
N LEU A 231 -20.68 -2.64 -7.02
CA LEU A 231 -21.40 -1.38 -7.29
C LEU A 231 -22.88 -1.45 -6.92
N THR A 232 -23.42 -2.65 -6.65
CA THR A 232 -24.83 -2.78 -6.30
C THR A 232 -25.05 -2.40 -4.84
N PRO A 233 -26.08 -1.58 -4.51
CA PRO A 233 -26.40 -1.24 -3.12
C PRO A 233 -26.65 -2.48 -2.26
N GLY A 234 -27.15 -3.57 -2.86
CA GLY A 234 -27.38 -4.86 -2.19
C GLY A 234 -26.11 -5.55 -1.67
N TYR A 235 -24.94 -5.28 -2.25
CA TYR A 235 -23.64 -5.70 -1.69
C TYR A 235 -23.37 -4.98 -0.37
N TRP A 236 -23.60 -3.67 -0.35
CA TRP A 236 -23.29 -2.85 0.81
C TRP A 236 -24.32 -2.95 1.94
N THR A 237 -25.59 -3.16 1.61
CA THR A 237 -26.70 -3.21 2.56
C THR A 237 -27.14 -4.63 2.93
N GLY A 238 -26.42 -5.67 2.49
CA GLY A 238 -26.73 -7.06 2.83
C GLY A 238 -28.03 -7.62 2.23
N LYS A 239 -28.71 -6.88 1.34
CA LYS A 239 -29.99 -7.29 0.74
C LYS A 239 -29.84 -8.12 -0.55
N GLY A 240 -28.62 -8.30 -1.05
CA GLY A 240 -28.35 -9.02 -2.31
C GLY A 240 -28.32 -10.55 -2.21
N GLY A 241 -28.28 -11.14 -1.01
CA GLY A 241 -28.04 -12.57 -0.80
C GLY A 241 -29.28 -13.48 -0.75
N ASN A 242 -30.50 -12.94 -0.73
CA ASN A 242 -31.72 -13.71 -0.41
C ASN A 242 -32.54 -14.22 -1.60
N LYS A 243 -31.99 -14.26 -2.82
CA LYS A 243 -32.63 -15.00 -3.93
C LYS A 243 -31.92 -16.31 -4.19
N VAL A 244 -32.06 -17.22 -3.24
CA VAL A 244 -32.07 -18.64 -3.59
C VAL A 244 -33.42 -18.86 -4.26
N GLU A 245 -33.46 -18.79 -5.59
CA GLU A 245 -34.60 -19.34 -6.34
C GLU A 245 -34.62 -20.84 -6.06
N GLY A 246 -35.44 -21.24 -5.09
CA GLY A 246 -35.80 -22.62 -4.89
C GLY A 246 -36.43 -23.13 -6.17
N ILE A 247 -35.72 -24.00 -6.88
CA ILE A 247 -36.35 -24.92 -7.82
C ILE A 247 -37.11 -25.92 -6.96
N VAL A 248 -38.33 -25.53 -6.58
CA VAL A 248 -39.39 -26.43 -6.14
C VAL A 248 -40.61 -26.11 -7.00
N SER A 249 -40.83 -26.94 -8.01
CA SER A 249 -42.13 -27.21 -8.64
C SER A 249 -41.89 -28.43 -9.54
N SER A 250 -42.18 -29.64 -9.03
CA SER A 250 -43.47 -30.36 -9.16
C SER A 250 -43.65 -30.96 -10.54
#